data_AF-J7MBU6-F1
#
_entry.id   AF-J7MBU6-F1
#
_cell.length_a   1.000
_cell.length_b   1.000
_cell.length_c   1.000
_cell.angle_alpha   90.00
_cell.angle_beta   90.00
_cell.angle_gamma   90.00
#
_symmetry.space_group_name_H-M   'P 1'
#
loop_
_entity.id
_entity.type
_entity.pdbx_description
1 polymer ?
#
loop_
_entity_poly.entity_id
_entity_poly.type
_entity_poly.pdbx_seq_one_letter_code
_entity_poly.pdbx_strand_id
1 'polypeptide(L)'
;MEPLEQLKGHDSFRYLGVMVSVTMTTGDLLKGELYCLDQKGQTLVLKSELGDDSFSFHVLRLSSIIKFEVLGRLNDSIYDIPRLSYEDLAHFKPVINRNDDNHTKRTH
;
A
#
# COMPACT_ATOMS: atom_id res chain seq x y z
N MET A 1 -7.56 -10.83 22.50
CA MET A 1 -7.01 -11.01 21.14
C MET A 1 -6.15 -9.80 20.86
N GLU A 2 -4.87 -10.00 20.59
CA GLU A 2 -4.02 -8.93 20.08
C GLU A 2 -4.57 -8.52 18.71
N PRO A 3 -4.83 -7.24 18.43
CA PRO A 3 -5.40 -6.80 17.15
C PRO A 3 -4.54 -7.17 15.93
N LEU A 4 -3.26 -7.47 16.14
CA LEU A 4 -2.33 -7.93 15.10
C LEU A 4 -2.29 -9.45 14.92
N GLU A 5 -2.89 -10.27 15.79
CA GLU A 5 -2.95 -11.74 15.62
C GLU A 5 -3.67 -12.11 14.31
N GLN A 6 -4.66 -11.31 13.91
CA GLN A 6 -5.40 -11.49 12.65
C GLN A 6 -4.48 -11.35 11.43
N LEU A 7 -3.41 -10.56 11.53
CA LEU A 7 -2.45 -10.31 10.46
C LEU A 7 -1.28 -11.30 10.44
N LYS A 8 -1.18 -12.22 11.42
CA LYS A 8 -0.08 -13.20 11.52
C LYS A 8 -0.36 -14.52 10.78
N GLY A 9 -1.51 -14.66 10.11
CA GLY A 9 -1.93 -15.88 9.42
C GLY A 9 -1.37 -16.04 7.99
N HIS A 10 -1.42 -17.27 7.45
CA HIS A 10 -0.97 -17.60 6.08
C HIS A 10 -1.82 -16.94 4.96
N ASP A 11 -2.95 -16.33 5.30
CA ASP A 11 -3.94 -15.82 4.36
C ASP A 11 -3.93 -14.29 4.22
N SER A 12 -2.74 -13.67 4.16
CA SER A 12 -2.59 -12.21 4.03
C SER A 12 -3.27 -11.64 2.77
N PHE A 13 -3.41 -12.46 1.71
CA PHE A 13 -4.11 -12.09 0.49
C PHE A 13 -5.58 -11.68 0.73
N ARG A 14 -6.20 -12.18 1.81
CA ARG A 14 -7.59 -11.87 2.18
C ARG A 14 -7.83 -10.41 2.46
N TYR A 15 -6.78 -9.67 2.76
CA TYR A 15 -6.84 -8.27 3.13
C TYR A 15 -6.40 -7.33 2.00
N LEU A 16 -5.77 -7.84 0.93
CA LEU A 16 -5.27 -6.99 -0.16
C LEU A 16 -6.42 -6.30 -0.90
N GLY A 17 -6.31 -4.99 -1.09
CA GLY A 17 -7.36 -4.15 -1.66
C GLY A 17 -8.55 -3.88 -0.73
N VAL A 18 -8.53 -4.42 0.50
CA VAL A 18 -9.63 -4.24 1.46
C VAL A 18 -9.44 -2.93 2.21
N MET A 19 -10.53 -2.17 2.36
CA MET A 19 -10.55 -0.96 3.17
C MET A 19 -10.37 -1.32 4.66
N VAL A 20 -9.40 -0.68 5.31
CA VAL A 20 -9.05 -0.92 6.71
C VAL A 20 -8.86 0.39 7.47
N SER A 21 -8.96 0.31 8.79
CA SER A 21 -8.59 1.37 9.72
C SER A 21 -7.42 0.91 10.58
N VAL A 22 -6.41 1.75 10.72
CA VAL A 22 -5.24 1.51 11.55
C VAL A 22 -5.10 2.61 12.58
N THR A 23 -5.08 2.25 13.86
CA THR A 23 -4.73 3.16 14.95
C THR A 23 -3.28 2.92 15.36
N MET A 24 -2.48 3.98 15.26
CA MET A 24 -1.06 3.96 15.55
C MET A 24 -0.77 4.14 17.05
N THR A 25 0.43 3.79 17.49
CA THR A 25 0.90 4.02 18.86
C THR A 25 0.98 5.50 19.25
N THR A 26 1.07 6.37 18.26
CA THR A 26 1.01 7.84 18.41
C THR A 26 -0.40 8.35 18.71
N GLY A 27 -1.42 7.52 18.51
CA GLY A 27 -2.84 7.91 18.55
C GLY A 27 -3.43 8.27 17.19
N ASP A 28 -2.60 8.35 16.14
CA ASP A 28 -3.06 8.68 14.79
C ASP A 28 -3.98 7.58 14.24
N LEU A 29 -5.03 7.99 13.53
CA LEU A 29 -5.95 7.10 12.83
C LEU A 29 -5.77 7.25 11.31
N LEU A 30 -5.37 6.16 10.66
CA LEU A 30 -5.25 6.08 9.21
C LEU A 30 -6.33 5.16 8.65
N LYS A 31 -6.92 5.55 7.53
CA LYS A 31 -7.89 4.75 6.78
C LYS A 31 -7.44 4.67 5.33
N GLY A 32 -7.52 3.49 4.75
CA GLY A 32 -7.11 3.26 3.38
C GLY A 32 -7.23 1.81 2.97
N GLU A 33 -6.98 1.56 1.69
CA GLU A 33 -6.89 0.20 1.15
C GLU A 33 -5.56 -0.43 1.56
N LEU A 34 -5.60 -1.66 2.06
CA LEU A 34 -4.38 -2.40 2.32
C LEU A 34 -3.75 -2.84 1.00
N TYR A 35 -2.59 -2.28 0.68
CA TYR A 35 -1.89 -2.56 -0.57
C TYR A 35 -0.84 -3.67 -0.43
N CYS A 36 -0.19 -3.75 0.72
CA CYS A 36 0.81 -4.76 1.00
C CYS A 36 0.87 -5.09 2.49
N LEU A 37 1.10 -6.37 2.80
CA LEU A 37 1.42 -6.85 4.13
C LEU A 37 2.62 -7.79 4.02
N ASP A 38 3.78 -7.32 4.46
CA ASP A 38 4.99 -8.12 4.60
C ASP A 38 5.17 -8.52 6.06
N GLN A 39 4.79 -9.77 6.38
CA GLN A 39 4.96 -10.34 7.70
C GLN A 39 6.44 -10.56 8.07
N LYS A 40 7.32 -10.83 7.09
CA LYS A 40 8.75 -11.05 7.37
C LYS A 40 9.43 -9.72 7.65
N GLY A 41 9.18 -8.72 6.82
CA GLY A 41 9.65 -7.35 7.02
C GLY A 41 8.85 -6.55 8.06
N GLN A 42 7.85 -7.16 8.70
CA GLN A 42 6.99 -6.54 9.72
C GLN A 42 6.43 -5.17 9.28
N THR A 43 6.00 -5.08 8.03
CA THR A 43 5.59 -3.83 7.38
C THR A 43 4.23 -3.98 6.72
N LEU A 44 3.44 -2.91 6.79
CA LEU A 44 2.14 -2.77 6.18
C LEU A 44 2.11 -1.52 5.31
N VAL A 45 1.51 -1.60 4.13
CA VAL A 45 1.36 -0.45 3.23
C VAL A 45 -0.12 -0.13 3.05
N LEU A 46 -0.52 1.09 3.40
CA LEU A 46 -1.85 1.62 3.13
C LEU A 46 -1.81 2.57 1.95
N LYS A 47 -2.81 2.49 1.08
CA LYS A 47 -3.14 3.50 0.09
C LYS A 47 -4.32 4.33 0.64
N SER A 48 -4.08 5.59 0.97
CA SER A 48 -5.09 6.52 1.46
C SER A 48 -5.49 7.49 0.34
N GLU A 49 -6.77 7.78 0.19
CA GLU A 49 -7.25 8.82 -0.74
C GLU A 49 -7.11 10.20 -0.10
N LEU A 50 -6.62 11.18 -0.86
CA LEU A 50 -6.53 12.59 -0.46
C LEU A 50 -7.62 13.47 -1.10
N GLY A 51 -8.44 12.92 -2.00
CA GLY A 51 -9.39 13.65 -2.83
C GLY A 51 -8.86 13.92 -4.25
N ASP A 52 -9.72 14.35 -5.17
CA ASP A 52 -9.40 14.68 -6.57
C ASP A 52 -8.55 13.60 -7.29
N ASP A 53 -8.93 12.33 -7.14
CA ASP A 53 -8.20 11.14 -7.66
C ASP A 53 -6.73 11.02 -7.19
N SER A 54 -6.32 11.79 -6.19
CA SER A 54 -5.00 11.71 -5.60
C SER A 54 -4.96 10.76 -4.40
N PHE A 55 -3.83 10.06 -4.26
CA PHE A 55 -3.61 9.10 -3.19
C PHE A 55 -2.19 9.23 -2.61
N SER A 56 -2.02 8.81 -1.35
CA SER A 56 -0.73 8.63 -0.68
C SER A 56 -0.55 7.19 -0.26
N PHE A 57 0.71 6.77 -0.27
CA PHE A 57 1.10 5.51 0.36
C PHE A 57 1.72 5.77 1.73
N HIS A 58 1.28 5.01 2.72
CA HIS A 58 1.84 5.02 4.07
C HIS A 58 2.50 3.67 4.33
N VAL A 59 3.80 3.69 4.62
CA VAL A 59 4.57 2.51 5.02
C VAL A 59 4.65 2.49 6.55
N LEU A 60 4.02 1.50 7.16
CA LEU A 60 3.84 1.41 8.60
C LEU A 60 4.54 0.15 9.12
N ARG A 61 5.25 0.25 10.25
CA ARG A 61 5.73 -0.96 10.94
C ARG A 61 4.59 -1.57 11.75
N LEU A 62 4.47 -2.89 11.73
CA LEU A 62 3.47 -3.60 12.53
C LEU A 62 3.59 -3.28 14.02
N SER A 63 4.81 -3.09 14.52
CA SER A 63 5.06 -2.71 15.92
C SER A 63 4.52 -1.34 16.33
N SER A 64 4.20 -0.48 15.36
CA SER A 64 3.62 0.85 15.62
C SER A 64 2.09 0.88 15.56
N ILE A 65 1.44 -0.28 15.39
CA ILE A 65 -0.01 -0.40 15.27
C ILE A 65 -0.59 -0.90 16.60
N ILE A 66 -1.49 -0.13 17.19
CA ILE A 66 -2.26 -0.53 18.37
C ILE A 66 -3.56 -1.23 17.99
N LYS A 67 -4.21 -0.81 16.89
CA LYS A 67 -5.48 -1.37 16.48
C LYS A 67 -5.55 -1.50 14.96
N PHE A 68 -6.10 -2.61 14.50
CA PHE A 68 -6.37 -2.88 13.10
C PHE A 68 -7.83 -3.31 12.96
N GLU A 69 -8.59 -2.65 12.10
CA GLU A 69 -10.00 -2.93 11.86
C GLU A 69 -10.26 -3.08 10.37
N VAL A 70 -10.94 -4.16 10.00
CA VAL A 70 -11.39 -4.39 8.63
C VAL A 70 -12.72 -3.67 8.44
N LEU A 71 -12.79 -2.79 7.44
CA LEU A 71 -14.00 -2.02 7.12
C LEU A 71 -14.71 -2.57 5.86
N GLY A 72 -14.01 -3.35 5.04
CA GLY A 72 -14.54 -3.99 3.84
C GLY A 72 -14.77 -5.49 3.96
N ARG A 73 -15.24 -6.11 2.87
CA ARG A 73 -15.32 -7.57 2.77
C ARG A 73 -13.92 -8.13 2.53
N LEU A 74 -13.56 -9.17 3.28
CA LEU A 74 -12.32 -9.92 3.03
C LEU A 74 -12.43 -10.70 1.72
N ASN A 75 -11.30 -10.86 1.03
CA ASN A 75 -11.23 -11.73 -0.13
C ASN A 75 -11.40 -13.18 0.34
N ASP A 76 -12.23 -13.92 -0.39
CA ASP A 76 -12.43 -15.36 -0.19
C ASP A 76 -11.52 -16.14 -1.15
N SER A 77 -11.12 -15.52 -2.26
CA SER A 77 -10.24 -16.08 -3.28
C SER A 77 -9.26 -15.03 -3.84
N ILE A 78 -8.15 -15.49 -4.42
CA ILE A 78 -7.17 -14.64 -5.12
C ILE A 78 -7.77 -13.92 -6.36
N TYR A 79 -8.94 -14.37 -6.84
CA TYR A 79 -9.64 -13.75 -7.96
C TYR A 79 -10.43 -12.50 -7.53
N ASP A 80 -10.66 -12.31 -6.22
CA ASP A 80 -11.34 -11.12 -5.70
C ASP A 80 -10.40 -9.90 -5.65
N ILE A 81 -9.09 -10.12 -5.73
CA ILE A 81 -8.09 -9.06 -5.73
C ILE A 81 -8.14 -8.31 -7.06
N PRO A 82 -8.32 -6.97 -7.04
CA PRO A 82 -8.31 -6.16 -8.26
C PRO A 82 -7.06 -6.40 -9.09
N ARG A 83 -7.24 -6.67 -10.39
CA ARG A 83 -6.13 -6.90 -11.33
C ARG A 83 -5.97 -5.70 -12.23
N LEU A 84 -4.72 -5.32 -12.44
CA LEU A 84 -4.36 -4.40 -13.51
C LEU A 84 -4.48 -5.13 -14.84
N SER A 85 -5.23 -4.54 -15.77
CA SER A 85 -5.23 -4.99 -17.16
C SER A 85 -3.93 -4.57 -17.85
N TYR A 86 -3.63 -5.21 -18.98
CA TYR A 86 -2.50 -4.80 -19.81
C TYR A 86 -2.66 -3.37 -20.34
N GLU A 87 -3.91 -2.95 -20.59
CA GLU A 87 -4.22 -1.58 -21.01
C GLU A 87 -3.89 -0.60 -19.89
N ASP A 88 -4.25 -0.89 -18.63
CA ASP A 88 -3.88 -0.06 -17.49
C ASP A 88 -2.36 0.11 -17.39
N LEU A 89 -1.61 -0.98 -17.56
CA LEU A 89 -0.14 -0.97 -17.57
C LEU A 89 0.46 -0.09 -18.69
N ALA A 90 -0.16 -0.06 -19.87
CA ALA A 90 0.29 0.76 -20.99
C ALA A 90 0.17 2.28 -20.73
N HIS A 91 -0.74 2.68 -19.82
CA HIS A 91 -0.90 4.07 -19.40
C HIS A 91 0.16 4.49 -18.35
N PHE A 92 0.74 3.53 -17.62
CA PHE A 92 1.91 3.75 -16.76
C PHE A 92 3.20 3.81 -17.60
N LYS A 93 3.31 4.76 -18.53
CA LYS A 93 4.59 5.02 -19.20
C LYS A 93 5.63 5.47 -18.15
N PRO A 94 6.88 4.97 -18.19
CA PRO A 94 7.89 5.36 -17.23
C PRO A 94 8.12 6.87 -17.34
N VAL A 95 7.96 7.59 -16.22
CA VAL A 95 8.56 8.91 -16.00
C VAL A 95 10.07 8.70 -15.83
N ILE A 96 10.72 8.18 -16.86
CA ILE A 96 12.17 8.00 -16.96
C ILE A 96 12.55 8.39 -18.39
N ASN A 97 12.34 9.66 -18.74
CA ASN A 97 13.08 10.26 -19.86
C ASN A 97 13.08 11.81 -19.81
N ARG A 98 13.65 12.37 -18.73
CA ARG A 98 14.08 13.78 -18.70
C ARG A 98 15.34 13.90 -17.83
N ASN A 99 16.46 13.36 -18.29
CA ASN A 99 17.77 13.80 -17.80
C ASN A 99 18.95 13.52 -18.75
N ASP A 100 18.70 13.38 -20.05
CA ASP A 100 19.75 13.49 -21.07
C ASP A 100 19.65 14.87 -21.69
N ASP A 101 20.42 15.85 -21.17
CA ASP A 101 20.95 17.01 -21.91
C ASP A 101 21.76 17.94 -20.98
N ASN A 102 22.79 17.43 -20.31
CA ASN A 102 23.77 18.31 -19.64
C ASN A 102 25.22 17.79 -19.73
N HIS A 103 25.61 17.22 -20.87
CA HIS A 103 27.00 16.89 -21.18
C HIS A 103 27.45 17.44 -22.52
N THR A 104 27.82 18.73 -22.52
CA THR A 104 28.82 19.37 -23.42
C THR A 104 28.99 20.80 -22.91
N LYS A 105 30.13 21.38 -22.52
CA LYS A 105 31.56 21.04 -22.56
C LYS A 105 32.21 21.78 -21.37
N ARG A 106 33.02 21.10 -20.56
CA ARG A 106 34.08 21.73 -19.77
C ARG A 106 35.37 21.02 -20.14
N THR A 107 36.21 21.67 -20.95
CA THR A 107 37.67 21.46 -20.99
C THR A 107 38.31 22.57 -21.81
N HIS A 108 39.22 23.28 -21.12
CA HIS A 108 40.31 24.17 -21.54
C HIS A 108 40.01 25.43 -22.34
#